data_AF-A0AAN0K2Q0-F1
#
_entry.id   AF-A0AAN0K2Q0-F1
#
_cell.length_a   1.000
_cell.length_b   1.000
_cell.length_c   1.000
_cell.angle_alpha   90.00
_cell.angle_beta   90.00
_cell.angle_gamma   90.00
#
_symmetry.space_group_name_H-M   'P 1'
#
loop_
_entity.id
_entity.type
_entity.pdbx_description
1 polymer ?
#
loop_
_entity_poly.entity_id
_entity_poly.type
_entity_poly.pdbx_seq_one_letter_code
_entity_poly.pdbx_strand_id
1 'polypeptide(L)'
;MRNKNEGLVKVFEVWEEMVSGSIFTNVPVTQYVYINDNVTFECAINVTQLVLFLETYPSVDGSALSSGGMASLTLTATSEVNGTEVTCKVPDEASTTEPVYLYVQGPPDSVSSLTGYQLDSCCMFISWYPPFTLPGLTVQYIISVGTDQQYLNDSITNYTYCPMNPTNEQYLFNITTTNKAGNGSTSNITFEFQSTIDVELYVTDKERGNVNWTFHFIVSVSSLIGLIIASYDNFKATIHQAILLLAICGYFNLQ
;
A
#
# COMPACT_ATOMS: atom_id res chain seq x y z
N MET A 1 12.22 33.77 23.90
CA MET A 1 11.07 34.63 23.57
C MET A 1 10.74 34.46 22.10
N ARG A 2 9.44 34.40 21.79
CA ARG A 2 8.81 34.10 20.50
C ARG A 2 9.13 35.09 19.38
N ASN A 3 9.26 34.57 18.16
CA ASN A 3 8.46 34.84 16.94
C ASN A 3 9.28 34.30 15.75
N LYS A 4 8.91 33.20 15.08
CA LYS A 4 7.74 32.94 14.20
C LYS A 4 7.51 34.05 13.17
N ASN A 5 8.01 33.83 11.97
CA ASN A 5 7.30 34.10 10.72
C ASN A 5 7.78 33.10 9.67
N GLU A 6 6.92 32.12 9.44
CA GLU A 6 6.95 31.16 8.34
C GLU A 6 6.64 31.95 7.06
N GLY A 7 7.60 31.98 6.13
CA GLY A 7 7.36 32.37 4.74
C GLY A 7 7.56 31.13 3.89
N LEU A 8 6.48 30.42 3.60
CA LEU A 8 6.44 29.36 2.60
C LEU A 8 6.79 29.96 1.23
N VAL A 9 8.07 29.88 0.86
CA VAL A 9 8.50 30.10 -0.51
C VAL A 9 8.03 28.87 -1.30
N LYS A 10 6.88 28.99 -1.96
CA LYS A 10 6.56 28.12 -3.10
C LYS A 10 7.62 28.40 -4.16
N VAL A 11 8.57 27.49 -4.29
CA VAL A 11 9.51 27.47 -5.40
C VAL A 11 8.68 27.13 -6.64
N PHE A 12 8.21 28.17 -7.34
CA PHE A 12 7.85 28.06 -8.74
C PHE A 12 9.18 27.91 -9.49
N GLU A 13 9.55 26.67 -9.82
CA GLU A 13 10.54 26.44 -10.87
C GLU A 13 9.90 26.85 -12.20
N VAL A 14 10.05 28.12 -12.54
CA VAL A 14 9.83 28.63 -13.90
C VAL A 14 11.06 28.22 -14.70
N TRP A 15 10.94 27.13 -15.46
CA TRP A 15 11.89 26.85 -16.54
C TRP A 15 11.54 27.79 -17.71
N GLU A 16 12.19 28.96 -17.77
CA GLU A 16 12.28 29.74 -19.01
C GLU A 16 13.22 29.00 -19.97
N GLU A 17 12.73 27.94 -20.61
CA GLU A 17 13.26 27.57 -21.92
C GLU A 17 12.74 28.64 -22.90
N MET A 18 13.63 29.58 -23.26
CA MET A 18 13.44 30.41 -24.44
C MET A 18 13.30 29.50 -25.67
N VAL A 19 12.06 29.17 -26.03
CA VAL A 19 11.75 28.51 -27.30
C VAL A 19 12.05 29.51 -28.42
N SER A 20 13.23 29.36 -29.03
CA SER A 20 13.62 30.03 -30.27
C SER A 20 12.59 29.75 -31.36
N GLY A 21 11.62 30.66 -31.53
CA GLY A 21 10.63 30.64 -32.62
C GLY A 21 9.16 30.44 -32.21
N SER A 22 8.84 30.33 -30.92
CA SER A 22 7.44 30.21 -30.48
C SER A 22 6.78 31.58 -30.32
N ILE A 23 5.58 31.75 -30.88
CA ILE A 23 4.71 32.92 -30.62
C ILE A 23 4.04 32.88 -29.24
N PHE A 24 4.12 31.73 -28.56
CA PHE A 24 3.51 31.48 -27.26
C PHE A 24 4.39 31.99 -26.13
N THR A 25 3.81 32.80 -25.25
CA THR A 25 4.41 33.26 -24.00
C THR A 25 4.06 32.34 -22.83
N ASN A 26 2.94 31.63 -22.92
CA ASN A 26 2.56 30.57 -21.99
C ASN A 26 2.02 29.38 -22.79
N VAL A 27 2.50 28.19 -22.45
CA VAL A 27 2.10 26.93 -23.06
C VAL A 27 1.47 26.03 -21.98
N PRO A 28 0.47 25.20 -22.35
CA PRO A 28 -0.12 24.29 -21.39
C PRO A 28 0.93 23.28 -20.91
N VAL A 29 0.73 22.72 -19.72
CA VAL A 29 1.66 21.74 -19.11
C VAL A 29 0.90 20.44 -18.85
N THR A 30 1.59 19.31 -19.00
CA THR A 30 1.05 17.98 -18.67
C THR A 30 0.60 17.93 -17.21
N GLN A 31 -0.59 17.38 -16.96
CA GLN A 31 -1.16 17.29 -15.61
C GLN A 31 -1.50 15.86 -15.22
N TYR A 32 -1.25 15.55 -13.95
CA TYR A 32 -1.58 14.27 -13.30
C TYR A 32 -2.58 14.56 -12.18
N VAL A 33 -3.78 13.99 -12.26
CA VAL A 33 -4.87 14.32 -11.33
C VAL A 33 -5.67 13.09 -10.95
N TYR A 34 -6.45 13.21 -9.87
CA TYR A 34 -7.43 12.20 -9.51
C TYR A 34 -8.72 12.36 -10.31
N ILE A 35 -9.48 11.28 -10.46
CA ILE A 35 -10.85 11.38 -10.93
C ILE A 35 -11.65 12.34 -10.05
N ASN A 36 -12.52 13.13 -10.67
CA ASN A 36 -13.31 14.24 -10.11
C ASN A 36 -12.54 15.50 -9.73
N ASP A 37 -11.22 15.58 -9.97
CA ASP A 37 -10.49 16.84 -9.84
C ASP A 37 -10.80 17.79 -11.00
N ASN A 38 -10.78 19.09 -10.68
CA ASN A 38 -10.85 20.15 -11.67
C ASN A 38 -9.44 20.53 -12.10
N VAL A 39 -9.25 20.61 -13.42
CA VAL A 39 -7.97 20.89 -14.07
C VAL A 39 -8.13 22.09 -14.96
N THR A 40 -7.15 22.99 -14.91
CA THR A 40 -7.11 24.18 -15.77
C THR A 40 -5.86 24.17 -16.61
N PHE A 41 -6.05 24.22 -17.93
CA PHE A 41 -4.98 24.44 -18.90
C PHE A 41 -5.04 25.89 -19.37
N GLU A 42 -3.88 26.52 -19.47
CA GLU A 42 -3.78 27.91 -19.92
C GLU A 42 -2.77 28.01 -21.05
N CYS A 43 -3.05 28.89 -21.99
CA CYS A 43 -2.08 29.30 -23.00
C CYS A 43 -2.22 30.78 -23.31
N ALA A 44 -1.09 31.41 -23.66
CA ALA A 44 -1.04 32.81 -23.97
C ALA A 44 -0.01 33.12 -25.06
N ILE A 45 -0.26 34.19 -25.79
CA ILE A 45 0.63 34.79 -26.79
C ILE A 45 0.78 36.29 -26.50
N ASN A 46 1.82 36.92 -27.04
CA ASN A 46 2.03 38.36 -26.86
C ASN A 46 1.15 39.24 -27.78
N VAL A 47 0.27 38.63 -28.59
CA VAL A 47 -0.58 39.33 -29.57
C VAL A 47 -2.03 39.29 -29.10
N THR A 48 -2.50 40.41 -28.55
CA THR A 48 -3.85 40.53 -27.97
C THR A 48 -4.98 40.59 -29.00
N GLN A 49 -4.66 40.72 -30.28
CA GLN A 49 -5.64 40.78 -31.37
C GLN A 49 -6.07 39.39 -31.86
N LEU A 50 -5.30 38.35 -31.52
CA LEU A 50 -5.57 36.98 -31.90
C LEU A 50 -6.32 36.25 -30.78
N VAL A 51 -7.33 35.47 -31.15
CA VAL A 51 -8.08 34.63 -30.21
C VAL A 51 -7.49 33.23 -30.23
N LEU A 52 -7.09 32.75 -29.05
CA LEU A 52 -6.56 31.41 -28.87
C LEU A 52 -7.68 30.41 -28.55
N PHE A 53 -7.45 29.14 -28.89
CA PHE A 53 -8.34 28.04 -28.53
C PHE A 53 -7.55 26.85 -28.03
N LEU A 54 -8.08 26.16 -27.03
CA LEU A 54 -7.57 24.88 -26.55
C LEU A 54 -8.44 23.76 -27.11
N GLU A 55 -7.82 22.82 -27.80
CA GLU A 55 -8.47 21.63 -28.32
C GLU A 55 -8.01 20.39 -27.54
N THR A 56 -8.94 19.45 -27.37
CA THR A 56 -8.67 18.17 -26.68
C THR A 56 -8.92 16.98 -27.59
N TYR A 57 -8.08 15.95 -27.47
CA TYR A 57 -8.26 14.68 -28.18
C TYR A 57 -8.02 13.47 -27.25
N PRO A 58 -9.00 12.57 -27.05
CA PRO A 58 -10.39 12.67 -27.49
C PRO A 58 -11.08 13.90 -26.89
N SER A 59 -12.12 14.39 -27.57
CA SER A 59 -12.87 15.57 -27.11
C SER A 59 -13.49 15.31 -25.74
N VAL A 60 -13.19 16.18 -24.78
CA VAL A 60 -13.77 16.15 -23.42
C VAL A 60 -14.61 17.39 -23.16
N ASP A 61 -15.69 17.22 -22.40
CA ASP A 61 -16.54 18.34 -21.98
C ASP A 61 -15.78 19.22 -20.97
N GLY A 62 -15.82 20.53 -21.21
CA GLY A 62 -15.15 21.51 -20.37
C GLY A 62 -15.69 22.91 -20.60
N SER A 63 -15.28 23.84 -19.73
CA SER A 63 -15.53 25.27 -19.87
C SER A 63 -14.29 25.94 -20.44
N ALA A 64 -14.39 26.37 -21.69
CA ALA A 64 -13.35 27.16 -22.35
C ALA A 64 -13.68 28.65 -22.22
N LEU A 65 -12.69 29.44 -21.79
CA LEU A 65 -12.69 30.89 -21.90
C LEU A 65 -11.56 31.30 -22.85
N SER A 66 -11.90 32.07 -23.87
CA SER A 66 -10.93 32.69 -24.76
C SER A 66 -11.08 34.20 -24.72
N SER A 67 -9.95 34.88 -24.64
CA SER A 67 -9.82 36.33 -24.69
C SER A 67 -8.64 36.69 -25.59
N GLY A 68 -8.52 37.96 -25.97
CA GLY A 68 -7.44 38.42 -26.85
C GLY A 68 -6.05 38.08 -26.29
N GLY A 69 -5.34 37.18 -26.96
CA GLY A 69 -4.01 36.71 -26.57
C GLY A 69 -3.96 35.65 -25.45
N MET A 70 -5.09 35.15 -24.94
CA MET A 70 -5.12 34.15 -23.86
C MET A 70 -6.32 33.21 -23.97
N ALA A 71 -6.09 31.92 -23.75
CA ALA A 71 -7.15 30.94 -23.58
C ALA A 71 -6.93 30.11 -22.31
N SER A 72 -8.04 29.73 -21.69
CA SER A 72 -8.10 28.86 -20.53
C SER A 72 -9.16 27.80 -20.76
N LEU A 73 -8.85 26.55 -20.45
CA LEU A 73 -9.77 25.42 -20.50
C LEU A 73 -9.82 24.79 -19.12
N THR A 74 -10.98 24.86 -18.47
CA THR A 74 -11.22 24.15 -17.22
C THR A 74 -12.10 22.95 -17.48
N LEU A 75 -11.65 21.78 -17.04
CA LEU A 75 -12.35 20.51 -17.20
C LEU A 75 -12.36 19.75 -15.87
N THR A 76 -13.36 18.89 -15.70
CA THR A 76 -13.42 17.95 -14.59
C THR A 76 -13.02 16.57 -15.11
N ALA A 77 -12.07 15.92 -14.44
CA ALA A 77 -11.60 14.60 -14.82
C ALA A 77 -12.65 13.53 -14.49
N THR A 78 -13.63 13.30 -15.36
CA THR A 78 -14.79 12.44 -15.08
C THR A 78 -14.54 10.94 -15.30
N SER A 79 -13.45 10.58 -15.97
CA SER A 79 -13.10 9.20 -16.29
C SER A 79 -11.60 9.00 -16.36
N GLU A 80 -11.13 7.76 -16.18
CA GLU A 80 -9.73 7.34 -16.28
C GLU A 80 -9.25 7.30 -17.74
N VAL A 81 -9.52 8.36 -18.50
CA VAL A 81 -9.00 8.53 -19.85
C VAL A 81 -7.58 9.07 -19.73
N ASN A 82 -6.62 8.16 -19.69
CA ASN A 82 -5.22 8.51 -19.66
C ASN A 82 -4.73 8.90 -21.05
N GLY A 83 -4.10 10.07 -21.14
CA GLY A 83 -3.50 10.56 -22.38
C GLY A 83 -4.42 11.42 -23.24
N THR A 84 -5.40 12.11 -22.65
CA THR A 84 -6.11 13.16 -23.38
C THR A 84 -5.12 14.26 -23.77
N GLU A 85 -4.92 14.43 -25.07
CA GLU A 85 -4.07 15.46 -25.64
C GLU A 85 -4.74 16.82 -25.49
N VAL A 86 -3.97 17.84 -25.11
CA VAL A 86 -4.40 19.23 -25.02
C VAL A 86 -3.43 20.06 -25.86
N THR A 87 -3.96 20.73 -26.88
CA THR A 87 -3.18 21.57 -27.79
C THR A 87 -3.76 22.98 -27.80
N CYS A 88 -2.91 23.99 -27.70
CA CYS A 88 -3.32 25.37 -27.92
C CYS A 88 -3.04 25.77 -29.37
N LYS A 89 -4.04 26.40 -30.01
CA LYS A 89 -4.02 26.73 -31.44
C LYS A 89 -4.33 28.20 -31.68
N VAL A 90 -3.65 28.76 -32.69
CA VAL A 90 -4.01 30.02 -33.34
C VAL A 90 -4.75 29.68 -34.64
N PRO A 91 -6.05 30.03 -34.79
CA PRO A 91 -6.86 29.64 -35.95
C PRO A 91 -6.29 30.07 -37.30
N ASP A 92 -5.74 31.28 -37.37
CA ASP A 92 -5.38 31.93 -38.64
C ASP A 92 -3.92 31.71 -39.06
N GLU A 93 -3.04 31.29 -38.15
CA GLU A 93 -1.59 31.21 -38.40
C GLU A 93 -1.05 29.77 -38.45
N ALA A 94 -1.92 28.75 -38.37
CA ALA A 94 -1.57 27.32 -38.30
C ALA A 94 -0.53 26.97 -37.21
N SER A 95 -0.31 27.89 -36.27
CA SER A 95 0.66 27.74 -35.19
C SER A 95 -0.02 27.05 -34.03
N THR A 96 0.54 25.91 -33.64
CA THR A 96 0.06 25.09 -32.52
C THR A 96 1.20 24.87 -31.55
N THR A 97 0.86 24.75 -30.27
CA THR A 97 1.84 24.26 -29.28
C THR A 97 2.11 22.78 -29.53
N GLU A 98 3.22 22.28 -28.99
CA GLU A 98 3.36 20.84 -28.78
C GLU A 98 2.20 20.34 -27.90
N PRO A 99 1.69 19.12 -28.15
CA PRO A 99 0.60 18.56 -27.36
C PRO A 99 1.11 18.25 -25.95
N VAL A 100 0.29 18.56 -24.96
CA VAL A 100 0.47 18.08 -23.59
C VAL A 100 -0.64 17.13 -23.20
N TYR A 101 -0.46 16.42 -22.09
CA TYR A 101 -1.34 15.31 -21.75
C TYR A 101 -2.02 15.53 -20.41
N LEU A 102 -3.27 15.10 -20.33
CA LEU A 102 -3.97 14.88 -19.08
C LEU A 102 -3.93 13.38 -18.76
N TYR A 103 -3.43 13.07 -17.57
CA TYR A 103 -3.47 11.73 -17.00
C TYR A 103 -4.35 11.73 -15.75
N VAL A 104 -5.31 10.81 -15.73
CA VAL A 104 -6.31 10.71 -14.68
C VAL A 104 -6.14 9.36 -13.98
N GLN A 105 -5.95 9.40 -12.67
CA GLN A 105 -5.88 8.21 -11.83
C GLN A 105 -7.15 8.08 -11.00
N GLY A 106 -7.81 6.92 -11.11
CA GLY A 106 -8.92 6.56 -10.22
C GLY A 106 -8.44 5.91 -8.92
N PRO A 107 -9.33 5.16 -8.23
CA PRO A 107 -8.95 4.39 -7.06
C PRO A 107 -7.80 3.42 -7.38
N PRO A 108 -6.82 3.22 -6.47
CA PRO A 108 -5.63 2.44 -6.80
C PRO A 108 -5.93 0.95 -6.97
N ASP A 109 -5.09 0.27 -7.73
CA ASP A 109 -5.07 -1.20 -7.76
C ASP A 109 -4.64 -1.78 -6.41
N SER A 110 -4.85 -3.08 -6.24
CA SER A 110 -4.43 -3.80 -5.05
C SER A 110 -2.90 -3.96 -5.01
N VAL A 111 -2.36 -4.16 -3.80
CA VAL A 111 -0.92 -4.41 -3.64
C VAL A 111 -0.54 -5.77 -4.23
N SER A 112 0.67 -5.86 -4.77
CA SER A 112 1.17 -7.10 -5.39
C SER A 112 2.25 -7.76 -4.55
N SER A 113 2.47 -9.08 -4.76
CA SER A 113 3.43 -9.90 -4.00
C SER A 113 3.32 -9.74 -2.48
N LEU A 114 2.09 -9.66 -1.98
CA LEU A 114 1.82 -9.66 -0.55
C LEU A 114 2.36 -10.95 0.07
N THR A 115 3.30 -10.80 0.97
CA THR A 115 3.98 -11.89 1.67
C THR A 115 4.10 -11.54 3.14
N GLY A 116 4.40 -12.54 3.96
CA GLY A 116 4.69 -12.33 5.37
C GLY A 116 5.14 -13.60 6.04
N TYR A 117 5.52 -13.47 7.30
CA TYR A 117 5.96 -14.58 8.14
C TYR A 117 5.86 -14.18 9.61
N GLN A 118 5.83 -15.20 10.46
CA GLN A 118 5.85 -15.03 11.90
C GLN A 118 7.27 -14.68 12.37
N LEU A 119 7.40 -13.59 13.14
CA LEU A 119 8.68 -13.16 13.71
C LEU A 119 8.97 -13.89 15.03
N ASP A 120 7.95 -13.98 15.89
CA ASP A 120 8.01 -14.61 17.20
C ASP A 120 6.59 -15.06 17.63
N SER A 121 6.41 -15.40 18.91
CA SER A 121 5.12 -15.85 19.46
C SER A 121 4.05 -14.74 19.57
N CYS A 122 4.34 -13.48 19.23
CA CYS A 122 3.43 -12.36 19.41
C CYS A 122 3.35 -11.44 18.18
N CYS A 123 4.30 -11.51 17.26
CA CYS A 123 4.42 -10.60 16.14
C CYS A 123 4.45 -11.31 14.79
N MET A 124 3.80 -10.69 13.80
CA MET A 124 3.93 -11.05 12.40
C MET A 124 4.38 -9.88 11.56
N PHE A 125 5.20 -10.19 10.57
CA PHE A 125 5.70 -9.27 9.57
C PHE A 125 5.00 -9.53 8.25
N ILE A 126 4.55 -8.46 7.58
CA ILE A 126 4.02 -8.49 6.22
C ILE A 126 4.72 -7.46 5.36
N SER A 127 4.87 -7.76 4.07
CA SER A 127 5.46 -6.88 3.06
C SER A 127 4.79 -7.05 1.70
N TRP A 128 4.80 -5.99 0.90
CA TRP A 128 4.15 -5.95 -0.41
C TRP A 128 4.86 -4.99 -1.37
N TYR A 129 4.54 -5.10 -2.66
CA TYR A 129 4.90 -4.07 -3.64
C TYR A 129 3.76 -3.06 -3.82
N PRO A 130 4.07 -1.76 -3.88
CA PRO A 130 3.08 -0.71 -4.07
C PRO A 130 2.40 -0.84 -5.45
N PRO A 131 1.13 -0.42 -5.59
CA PRO A 131 0.50 -0.32 -6.90
C PRO A 131 1.10 0.83 -7.72
N PHE A 132 0.78 0.87 -9.01
CA PHE A 132 1.19 1.98 -9.87
C PHE A 132 0.54 3.31 -9.45
N THR A 133 1.31 4.39 -9.47
CA THR A 133 0.86 5.74 -9.15
C THR A 133 1.42 6.74 -10.15
N LEU A 134 0.59 7.67 -10.61
CA LEU A 134 1.04 8.75 -11.46
C LEU A 134 1.98 9.71 -10.70
N PRO A 135 2.91 10.39 -11.39
CA PRO A 135 3.81 11.36 -10.78
C PRO A 135 3.07 12.42 -9.96
N GLY A 136 3.54 12.68 -8.73
CA GLY A 136 2.95 13.67 -7.83
C GLY A 136 1.65 13.25 -7.14
N LEU A 137 1.10 12.07 -7.47
CA LEU A 137 -0.03 11.46 -6.76
C LEU A 137 0.46 10.48 -5.70
N THR A 138 -0.37 10.24 -4.69
CA THR A 138 -0.03 9.50 -3.47
C THR A 138 -1.06 8.42 -3.18
N VAL A 139 -0.60 7.31 -2.60
CA VAL A 139 -1.46 6.22 -2.13
C VAL A 139 -1.27 6.06 -0.62
N GLN A 140 -2.32 5.62 0.06
CA GLN A 140 -2.28 5.21 1.45
C GLN A 140 -2.72 3.75 1.55
N TYR A 141 -2.26 3.08 2.60
CA TYR A 141 -2.58 1.69 2.87
C TYR A 141 -3.42 1.61 4.15
N ILE A 142 -4.53 0.88 4.07
CA ILE A 142 -5.35 0.52 5.22
C ILE A 142 -5.13 -0.97 5.46
N ILE A 143 -4.37 -1.29 6.49
CA ILE A 143 -4.14 -2.67 6.93
C ILE A 143 -5.22 -3.00 7.95
N SER A 144 -5.95 -4.09 7.71
CA SER A 144 -6.97 -4.57 8.63
C SER A 144 -6.74 -6.03 9.02
N VAL A 145 -6.85 -6.30 10.32
CA VAL A 145 -6.65 -7.60 10.94
C VAL A 145 -7.75 -7.80 11.98
N GLY A 146 -8.76 -8.62 11.66
CA GLY A 146 -9.95 -8.73 12.51
C GLY A 146 -10.67 -7.39 12.65
N THR A 147 -10.73 -6.84 13.86
CA THR A 147 -11.32 -5.53 14.16
C THR A 147 -10.32 -4.37 14.09
N ASP A 148 -9.03 -4.67 14.05
CA ASP A 148 -7.98 -3.66 14.12
C ASP A 148 -7.69 -3.11 12.73
N GLN A 149 -7.48 -1.79 12.66
CA GLN A 149 -7.13 -1.09 11.44
C GLN A 149 -5.96 -0.15 11.68
N GLN A 150 -5.04 -0.12 10.71
CA GLN A 150 -3.89 0.78 10.70
C GLN A 150 -3.79 1.49 9.35
N TYR A 151 -3.53 2.79 9.41
CA TYR A 151 -3.33 3.64 8.24
C TYR A 151 -1.84 3.91 8.08
N LEU A 152 -1.32 3.71 6.87
CA LEU A 152 0.08 3.91 6.51
C LEU A 152 0.19 4.77 5.23
N ASN A 153 1.29 5.50 5.13
CA ASN A 153 1.61 6.33 3.96
C ASN A 153 2.26 5.48 2.85
N ASP A 154 2.27 6.00 1.62
CA ASP A 154 2.87 5.40 0.41
C ASP A 154 4.31 4.91 0.56
N SER A 155 5.14 5.60 1.32
CA SER A 155 6.55 5.23 1.54
C SER A 155 6.74 3.91 2.31
N ILE A 156 5.69 3.37 2.92
CA ILE A 156 5.75 2.17 3.75
C ILE A 156 5.25 0.96 2.96
N THR A 157 6.14 -0.01 2.75
CA THR A 157 5.86 -1.26 2.01
C THR A 157 5.92 -2.51 2.89
N ASN A 158 6.01 -2.32 4.19
CA ASN A 158 6.04 -3.38 5.19
C ASN A 158 5.38 -2.94 6.49
N TYR A 159 4.90 -3.91 7.26
CA TYR A 159 4.25 -3.65 8.53
C TYR A 159 4.43 -4.83 9.47
N THR A 160 4.65 -4.52 10.75
CA THR A 160 4.72 -5.51 11.83
C THR A 160 3.52 -5.35 12.75
N TYR A 161 2.75 -6.42 12.93
CA TYR A 161 1.61 -6.47 13.84
C TYR A 161 1.95 -7.34 15.06
N CYS A 162 1.92 -6.77 16.27
CA CYS A 162 2.42 -7.38 17.51
C CYS A 162 1.41 -7.71 18.64
N PRO A 163 0.11 -7.38 18.59
CA PRO A 163 -0.86 -7.96 19.52
C PRO A 163 -1.48 -9.23 18.90
N MET A 164 -0.66 -10.25 18.63
CA MET A 164 -1.20 -11.57 18.28
C MET A 164 -1.67 -12.31 19.53
N ASN A 165 -2.87 -12.85 19.43
CA ASN A 165 -3.44 -13.78 20.37
C ASN A 165 -3.16 -15.22 19.88
N PRO A 166 -2.28 -15.98 20.56
CA PRO A 166 -1.90 -17.32 20.14
C PRO A 166 -3.05 -18.35 20.19
N THR A 167 -4.22 -17.99 20.71
CA THR A 167 -5.41 -18.84 20.65
C THR A 167 -6.09 -18.84 19.28
N ASN A 168 -5.80 -17.86 18.43
CA ASN A 168 -6.36 -17.82 17.08
C ASN A 168 -5.55 -18.74 16.17
N GLU A 169 -6.23 -19.69 15.53
CA GLU A 169 -5.58 -20.64 14.62
C GLU A 169 -5.07 -19.94 13.34
N GLN A 170 -5.78 -18.90 12.89
CA GLN A 170 -5.47 -18.18 11.66
C GLN A 170 -5.69 -16.67 11.79
N TYR A 171 -4.85 -15.90 11.12
CA TYR A 171 -4.97 -14.45 10.96
C TYR A 171 -5.15 -14.08 9.49
N LEU A 172 -6.24 -13.35 9.20
CA LEU A 172 -6.49 -12.76 7.88
C LEU A 172 -6.03 -11.31 7.89
N PHE A 173 -5.03 -11.00 7.07
CA PHE A 173 -4.59 -9.64 6.80
C PHE A 173 -5.21 -9.17 5.50
N ASN A 174 -5.83 -8.00 5.54
CA ASN A 174 -6.39 -7.34 4.37
C ASN A 174 -5.68 -5.99 4.21
N ILE A 175 -5.12 -5.73 3.04
CA ILE A 175 -4.50 -4.45 2.68
C ILE A 175 -5.34 -3.81 1.61
N THR A 176 -6.04 -2.73 1.97
CA THR A 176 -6.79 -1.89 1.04
C THR A 176 -5.94 -0.69 0.66
N THR A 177 -5.76 -0.46 -0.63
CA THR A 177 -5.13 0.75 -1.14
C THR A 177 -6.16 1.88 -1.25
N THR A 178 -5.78 3.11 -0.97
CA THR A 178 -6.70 4.26 -1.04
C THR A 178 -5.97 5.52 -1.51
N ASN A 179 -6.68 6.41 -2.17
CA ASN A 179 -6.20 7.73 -2.54
C ASN A 179 -7.36 8.73 -2.49
N LYS A 180 -7.14 9.95 -2.99
CA LYS A 180 -8.20 10.99 -3.04
C LYS A 180 -9.40 10.59 -3.91
N ALA A 181 -9.20 9.76 -4.94
CA ALA A 181 -10.27 9.25 -5.79
C ALA A 181 -11.17 8.23 -5.07
N GLY A 182 -10.67 7.60 -4.00
CA GLY A 182 -11.44 6.68 -3.15
C GLY A 182 -10.64 5.44 -2.76
N ASN A 183 -11.37 4.47 -2.19
CA ASN A 183 -10.81 3.17 -1.83
C ASN A 183 -10.69 2.29 -3.08
N GLY A 184 -9.49 1.77 -3.27
CA GLY A 184 -9.13 0.83 -4.31
C GLY A 184 -9.44 -0.62 -3.94
N SER A 185 -8.71 -1.52 -4.58
CA SER A 185 -8.86 -2.96 -4.37
C SER A 185 -8.14 -3.44 -3.11
N THR A 186 -8.66 -4.51 -2.50
CA THR A 186 -8.08 -5.13 -1.30
C THR A 186 -7.35 -6.42 -1.67
N SER A 187 -6.07 -6.52 -1.30
CA SER A 187 -5.33 -7.79 -1.30
C SER A 187 -5.42 -8.44 0.08
N ASN A 188 -5.42 -9.77 0.12
CA ASN A 188 -5.47 -10.50 1.37
C ASN A 188 -4.41 -11.60 1.44
N ILE A 189 -4.07 -11.97 2.67
CA ILE A 189 -3.22 -13.11 2.96
C ILE A 189 -3.64 -13.69 4.32
N THR A 190 -3.71 -15.01 4.39
CA THR A 190 -3.97 -15.74 5.64
C THR A 190 -2.72 -16.43 6.12
N PHE A 191 -2.50 -16.39 7.42
CA PHE A 191 -1.41 -17.11 8.06
C PHE A 191 -1.95 -18.00 9.15
N GLU A 192 -1.44 -19.23 9.20
CA GLU A 192 -1.67 -20.16 10.29
C GLU A 192 -0.58 -19.94 11.35
N PHE A 193 -0.98 -19.79 12.60
CA PHE A 193 -0.03 -19.54 13.67
C PHE A 193 0.72 -20.83 14.02
N GLN A 194 2.05 -20.76 14.10
CA GLN A 194 2.88 -21.85 14.62
C GLN A 194 3.41 -21.47 15.99
N SER A 195 3.12 -22.30 17.00
CA SER A 195 3.57 -22.08 18.37
C SER A 195 4.78 -22.97 18.65
N THR A 196 5.94 -22.37 18.87
CA THR A 196 7.08 -23.10 19.44
C THR A 196 6.88 -23.24 20.95
N ILE A 197 6.93 -24.47 21.45
CA ILE A 197 6.84 -24.75 22.89
C ILE A 197 8.17 -25.38 23.30
N ASP A 198 8.92 -24.65 24.11
CA ASP A 198 10.11 -25.19 24.77
C ASP A 198 9.67 -25.90 26.06
N VAL A 199 9.97 -27.19 26.16
CA VAL A 199 9.65 -28.00 27.32
C VAL A 199 10.94 -28.36 28.04
N GLU A 200 11.16 -27.74 29.20
CA GLU A 200 12.22 -28.17 30.13
C GLU A 200 11.73 -29.35 30.98
N LEU A 201 12.46 -30.47 30.90
CA LEU A 201 12.17 -31.69 31.65
C LEU A 201 13.25 -31.91 32.72
N TYR A 202 12.86 -31.69 33.97
CA TYR A 202 13.70 -32.01 35.12
C TYR A 202 13.59 -33.50 35.44
N VAL A 203 14.55 -34.31 34.97
CA VAL A 203 14.60 -35.74 35.25
C VAL A 203 15.54 -35.99 36.44
N THR A 204 14.98 -36.51 37.53
CA THR A 204 15.76 -36.91 38.71
C THR A 204 16.17 -38.37 38.54
N ASP A 205 17.41 -38.61 38.10
CA ASP A 205 17.99 -39.97 38.06
C ASP A 205 18.56 -40.31 39.45
N LYS A 206 18.05 -41.38 40.05
CA LYS A 206 18.45 -41.86 41.39
C LYS A 206 19.92 -42.30 41.46
N GLU A 207 20.54 -42.65 40.34
CA GLU A 207 21.89 -43.21 40.25
C GLU A 207 22.95 -42.20 39.74
N ARG A 208 22.54 -41.10 39.08
CA ARG A 208 23.47 -40.14 38.43
C ARG A 208 23.41 -38.70 38.96
N GLY A 209 22.51 -38.38 39.87
CA GLY A 209 22.24 -37.00 40.30
C GLY A 209 21.44 -36.22 39.26
N ASN A 210 20.92 -35.04 39.62
CA ASN A 210 20.03 -34.24 38.78
C ASN A 210 20.67 -33.91 37.43
N VAL A 211 20.08 -34.41 36.33
CA VAL A 211 20.48 -34.05 34.97
C VAL A 211 19.30 -33.29 34.34
N ASN A 212 19.53 -32.05 33.93
CA ASN A 212 18.51 -31.26 33.25
C ASN A 212 18.56 -31.53 31.74
N TRP A 213 17.43 -31.90 31.14
CA TRP A 213 17.30 -32.08 29.70
C TRP A 213 16.31 -31.06 29.15
N THR A 214 16.76 -30.19 28.25
CA THR A 214 15.90 -29.23 27.55
C THR A 214 15.56 -29.78 26.17
N PHE A 215 14.26 -29.88 25.86
CA PHE A 215 13.78 -30.28 24.55
C PHE A 215 13.06 -29.10 23.88
N HIS A 216 13.43 -28.81 22.64
CA HIS A 216 12.80 -27.78 21.81
C HIS A 216 11.81 -28.45 20.85
N PHE A 217 10.51 -28.11 20.96
CA PHE A 217 9.46 -28.63 20.07
C PHE A 217 8.83 -27.49 19.26
N ILE A 218 8.67 -27.69 17.95
CA ILE A 218 7.90 -26.80 17.07
C ILE A 218 6.53 -27.44 16.87
N VAL A 219 5.45 -26.78 17.32
CA VAL A 219 4.09 -27.34 17.28
C VAL A 219 3.16 -26.42 16.47
N SER A 220 2.49 -26.95 15.46
CA SER A 220 1.44 -26.19 14.75
C SER A 220 0.16 -26.17 15.58
N VAL A 221 -0.51 -25.01 15.70
CA VAL A 221 -1.71 -24.83 16.57
C VAL A 221 -2.87 -25.72 16.15
N SER A 222 -2.94 -26.14 14.88
CA SER A 222 -3.90 -27.15 14.39
C SER A 222 -3.72 -28.55 14.99
N SER A 223 -2.71 -28.75 15.85
CA SER A 223 -2.38 -30.01 16.50
C SER A 223 -2.28 -29.93 18.02
N LEU A 224 -2.93 -28.96 18.68
CA LEU A 224 -3.01 -28.84 20.14
C LEU A 224 -3.80 -30.02 20.77
N ILE A 225 -3.16 -31.18 20.79
CA ILE A 225 -3.52 -32.36 21.57
C ILE A 225 -2.50 -32.41 22.71
N GLY A 226 -3.00 -32.35 23.94
CA GLY A 226 -2.20 -32.17 25.15
C GLY A 226 -0.99 -33.12 25.27
N LEU A 227 0.14 -32.56 25.71
CA LEU A 227 1.35 -33.30 26.04
C LEU A 227 1.18 -34.01 27.39
N ILE A 228 1.02 -35.34 27.38
CA ILE A 228 1.06 -36.17 28.59
C ILE A 228 2.43 -36.85 28.64
N ILE A 229 3.25 -36.49 29.63
CA ILE A 229 4.54 -37.12 29.90
C ILE A 229 4.30 -38.25 30.91
N ALA A 230 4.26 -39.50 30.45
CA ALA A 230 4.16 -40.65 31.34
C ALA A 230 5.57 -41.04 31.83
N SER A 231 5.80 -40.96 33.14
CA SER A 231 6.97 -41.54 33.81
C SER A 231 6.83 -43.06 33.82
N TYR A 232 7.72 -43.78 33.14
CA TYR A 232 7.81 -45.24 33.21
C TYR A 232 8.92 -45.62 34.20
N ASP A 233 8.54 -46.21 35.35
CA ASP A 233 9.44 -46.55 36.46
C ASP A 233 10.42 -47.72 36.20
N ASN A 234 10.74 -48.05 34.94
CA ASN A 234 11.74 -49.09 34.65
C ASN A 234 12.62 -48.70 33.45
N PHE A 235 13.68 -47.97 33.77
CA PHE A 235 14.66 -47.44 32.83
C PHE A 235 15.55 -48.56 32.27
N LYS A 236 15.10 -49.19 31.18
CA LYS A 236 15.97 -49.89 30.24
C LYS A 236 15.40 -49.83 28.82
N ALA A 237 15.11 -48.63 28.35
CA ALA A 237 14.68 -48.39 26.98
C ALA A 237 15.75 -47.54 26.28
N THR A 238 16.41 -48.13 25.30
CA THR A 238 17.28 -47.43 24.34
C THR A 238 16.53 -46.27 23.72
N ILE A 239 17.19 -45.13 23.54
CA ILE A 239 16.67 -43.80 23.12
C ILE A 239 15.66 -43.81 21.95
N HIS A 240 15.62 -44.88 21.15
CA HIS A 240 14.62 -45.11 20.11
C HIS A 240 13.18 -45.41 20.60
N GLN A 241 12.96 -45.74 21.88
CA GLN A 241 11.65 -46.14 22.42
C GLN A 241 10.91 -45.04 23.19
N ALA A 242 11.51 -43.86 23.38
CA ALA A 242 10.85 -42.72 24.02
C ALA A 242 9.98 -41.90 23.05
N ILE A 243 9.94 -42.29 21.78
CA ILE A 243 9.14 -41.63 20.75
C ILE A 243 8.01 -42.59 20.40
N LEU A 244 6.78 -42.05 20.47
CA LEU A 244 5.53 -42.56 19.92
C LEU A 244 4.53 -43.16 20.94
N LEU A 245 3.57 -42.34 21.37
CA LEU A 245 2.18 -42.76 21.58
C LEU A 245 1.25 -41.53 21.54
N LEU A 246 0.57 -41.38 20.41
CA LEU A 246 -0.57 -40.48 20.17
C LEU A 246 -1.86 -41.30 20.34
N ALA A 247 -2.76 -40.92 21.27
CA ALA A 247 -4.18 -41.26 21.19
C ALA A 247 -5.08 -40.44 22.14
N ILE A 248 -5.87 -39.54 21.52
CA ILE A 248 -7.29 -39.20 21.74
C ILE A 248 -7.73 -38.54 23.07
N CYS A 249 -8.40 -37.39 22.95
CA CYS A 249 -9.55 -37.10 23.81
C CYS A 249 -10.72 -36.54 22.97
N GLY A 250 -11.73 -37.38 22.76
CA GLY A 250 -13.10 -36.92 22.60
C GLY A 250 -13.78 -37.00 23.97
N TYR A 251 -14.23 -35.84 24.46
CA TYR A 251 -15.29 -35.65 25.46
C TYR A 251 -15.22 -36.46 26.76
N PHE A 252 -14.88 -35.80 27.87
CA PHE A 252 -15.59 -36.00 29.13
C PHE A 252 -15.71 -34.68 29.90
N ASN A 253 -16.92 -34.10 29.84
CA ASN A 253 -17.44 -33.24 30.89
C ASN A 253 -17.67 -34.12 32.13
N LEU A 254 -17.19 -33.69 33.29
CA LEU A 254 -17.64 -34.19 34.59
C LEU A 254 -17.93 -32.98 35.49
N GLN A 255 -19.22 -32.65 35.56
CA GLN A 255 -19.89 -32.43 36.84
C GLN A 255 -20.03 -33.78 37.54
#